data_AF-A0A7C3N6B8-F1
#
_entry.id   AF-A0A7C3N6B8-F1
#
_cell.length_a   1.000
_cell.length_b   1.000
_cell.length_c   1.000
_cell.angle_alpha   90.00
_cell.angle_beta   90.00
_cell.angle_gamma   90.00
#
_symmetry.space_group_name_H-M   'P 1'
#
loop_
_entity.id
_entity.type
_entity.pdbx_description
1 polymer ?
#
loop_
_entity_poly.entity_id
_entity_poly.type
_entity_poly.pdbx_seq_one_letter_code
_entity_poly.pdbx_strand_id
1 'polypeptide(L)'
;MSFRDSLGIESSMLPNMATGFGAGVGRKGSLCGALTGSVMVIGMIRGRADANDQDRKEDTYSKCAQFWEAFEKEFGSNECYGLSQCRFDDPADRERWLRSGGMAKCARIVERAVELLSGVLQEP
;
A
#
# COMPACT_ATOMS: atom_id res chain seq x y z
N MET A 1 12.13 -1.51 5.56
CA MET A 1 12.23 -0.03 5.51
C MET A 1 10.92 0.52 4.95
N SER A 2 10.36 1.60 5.50
CA SER A 2 9.11 2.21 5.00
C SER A 2 9.39 3.46 4.17
N PHE A 3 8.46 3.88 3.30
CA PHE A 3 8.62 5.10 2.50
C PHE A 3 8.81 6.37 3.33
N ARG A 4 8.22 6.42 4.52
CA ARG A 4 8.43 7.52 5.46
C ARG A 4 9.92 7.71 5.76
N ASP A 5 10.62 6.59 6.00
CA ASP A 5 12.04 6.60 6.33
C ASP A 5 12.87 7.01 5.10
N SER A 6 12.49 6.56 3.90
CA SER A 6 13.15 6.95 2.63
C SER A 6 12.93 8.41 2.24
N LEU A 7 11.79 9.02 2.63
CA LEU A 7 11.47 10.42 2.36
C LEU A 7 11.91 11.38 3.47
N GLY A 8 12.47 10.86 4.58
CA GLY A 8 12.88 11.68 5.73
C GLY A 8 11.71 12.39 6.43
N ILE A 9 10.50 11.82 6.38
CA ILE A 9 9.30 12.46 6.93
C ILE A 9 9.11 12.07 8.40
N GLU A 10 9.53 12.95 9.29
CA GLU A 10 9.29 12.81 10.73
C GLU A 10 7.97 13.48 11.14
N SER A 11 6.84 12.84 10.82
CA SER A 11 5.50 13.34 11.15
C SER A 11 4.56 12.23 11.62
N SER A 12 3.84 12.49 12.72
CA SER A 12 2.75 11.62 13.19
C SER A 12 1.52 11.66 12.28
N MET A 13 1.45 12.62 11.36
CA MET A 13 0.34 12.75 10.42
C MET A 13 0.19 11.51 9.53
N LEU A 14 1.30 10.96 9.02
CA LEU A 14 1.27 9.79 8.13
C LEU A 14 0.64 8.56 8.80
N PRO A 15 1.13 8.06 9.96
CA PRO A 15 0.49 6.94 10.63
C PRO A 15 -0.94 7.28 11.09
N ASN A 16 -1.23 8.51 11.50
CA ASN A 16 -2.58 8.91 11.89
C ASN A 16 -3.58 8.78 10.73
N MET A 17 -3.23 9.29 9.55
CA MET A 17 -4.05 9.19 8.35
C MET A 17 -4.14 7.74 7.84
N ALA A 18 -3.03 6.99 7.95
CA ALA A 18 -2.94 5.64 7.39
C ALA A 18 -3.62 4.57 8.26
N THR A 19 -3.81 4.81 9.57
CA THR A 19 -4.28 3.80 10.54
C THR A 19 -5.58 3.12 10.12
N GLY A 20 -6.51 3.87 9.54
CA GLY A 20 -7.80 3.33 9.08
C GLY A 20 -7.68 2.27 7.99
N PHE A 21 -6.59 2.25 7.21
CA PHE A 21 -6.38 1.29 6.13
C PHE A 21 -5.90 -0.09 6.60
N GLY A 22 -5.60 -0.26 7.90
CA GLY A 22 -5.09 -1.50 8.46
C GLY A 22 -5.99 -2.71 8.20
N ALA A 23 -5.39 -3.86 7.89
CA ALA A 23 -6.10 -5.10 7.53
C ALA A 23 -7.12 -4.92 6.38
N GLY A 24 -6.77 -4.07 5.41
CA GLY A 24 -7.57 -3.80 4.22
C GLY A 24 -8.74 -2.85 4.46
N VAL A 25 -8.54 -1.77 5.23
CA VAL A 25 -9.53 -0.73 5.60
C VAL A 25 -10.37 -1.04 6.84
N GLY A 26 -9.73 -1.36 7.96
CA GLY A 26 -10.44 -1.60 9.20
C GLY A 26 -10.97 -3.02 9.28
N ARG A 27 -10.13 -3.98 8.86
CA ARG A 27 -10.36 -5.43 8.97
C ARG A 27 -11.40 -6.00 8.01
N LYS A 28 -11.67 -5.30 6.91
CA LYS A 28 -12.60 -5.78 5.87
C LYS A 28 -11.96 -6.64 4.79
N GLY A 29 -10.64 -6.82 4.83
CA GLY A 29 -9.96 -7.67 3.86
C GLY A 29 -9.92 -7.11 2.44
N SER A 30 -10.29 -5.82 2.25
CA SER A 30 -10.21 -5.11 0.97
C SER A 30 -8.77 -4.71 0.64
N LEU A 31 -8.55 -3.65 -0.14
CA LEU A 31 -7.25 -3.24 -0.68
C LEU A 31 -6.10 -3.33 0.32
N CYS A 32 -5.00 -3.97 -0.09
CA CYS A 32 -3.82 -4.17 0.74
C CYS A 32 -3.24 -2.83 1.22
N GLY A 33 -2.89 -2.74 2.51
CA GLY A 33 -2.30 -1.51 3.09
C GLY A 33 -0.98 -1.09 2.45
N ALA A 34 -0.18 -2.05 1.95
CA ALA A 34 1.04 -1.73 1.21
C ALA A 34 0.73 -1.08 -0.15
N LEU A 35 -0.28 -1.59 -0.85
CA LEU A 35 -0.75 -1.03 -2.12
C LEU A 35 -1.30 0.39 -1.93
N THR A 36 -2.22 0.58 -0.99
CA THR A 36 -2.83 1.90 -0.73
C THR A 36 -1.81 2.91 -0.21
N GLY A 37 -0.88 2.48 0.66
CA GLY A 37 0.22 3.33 1.11
C GLY A 37 1.13 3.78 -0.04
N SER A 38 1.46 2.90 -0.98
CA SER A 38 2.22 3.27 -2.17
C SER A 38 1.47 4.26 -3.06
N VAL A 39 0.17 4.10 -3.24
CA VAL A 39 -0.66 5.08 -3.97
C VAL A 39 -0.64 6.46 -3.29
N MET A 40 -0.68 6.50 -1.96
CA MET A 40 -0.52 7.76 -1.21
C MET A 40 0.85 8.40 -1.49
N VAL A 41 1.92 7.61 -1.52
CA VAL A 41 3.28 8.10 -1.84
C VAL A 41 3.38 8.64 -3.26
N ILE A 42 2.80 7.96 -4.25
CA ILE A 42 2.72 8.47 -5.64
C ILE A 42 2.02 9.83 -5.64
N GLY A 43 0.87 9.94 -4.96
CA GLY A 43 0.13 11.19 -4.83
C GLY A 43 0.93 12.31 -4.14
N MET A 44 1.75 11.99 -3.13
CA MET A 44 2.61 12.97 -2.47
C MET A 44 3.70 13.52 -3.38
N ILE A 45 4.25 12.70 -4.28
CA ILE A 45 5.35 13.09 -5.17
C ILE A 45 4.81 13.77 -6.44
N ARG A 46 3.79 13.17 -7.06
CA ARG A 46 3.32 13.51 -8.40
C ARG A 46 1.92 14.12 -8.45
N GLY A 47 1.16 14.08 -7.36
CA GLY A 47 -0.21 14.58 -7.32
C GLY A 47 -0.35 16.05 -7.73
N ARG A 48 -1.53 16.41 -8.24
CA ARG A 48 -1.87 17.79 -8.63
C ARG A 48 -2.09 18.70 -7.42
N ALA A 49 -1.71 19.97 -7.53
CA ALA A 49 -2.03 21.01 -6.54
C ALA A 49 -3.26 21.84 -6.93
N ASP A 50 -3.53 21.96 -8.24
CA ASP A 50 -4.75 22.58 -8.79
C ASP A 50 -5.68 21.48 -9.29
N ALA A 51 -6.98 21.61 -9.02
CA ALA A 51 -8.00 20.67 -9.51
C ALA A 51 -8.11 20.65 -11.05
N ASN A 52 -7.72 21.74 -11.72
CA ASN A 52 -7.77 21.88 -13.17
C ASN A 52 -6.57 21.29 -13.90
N ASP A 53 -5.46 21.00 -13.21
CA ASP A 53 -4.27 20.37 -13.80
C ASP A 53 -4.55 18.90 -14.14
N GLN A 54 -5.06 18.69 -15.36
CA GLN A 54 -5.40 17.36 -15.86
C GLN A 54 -4.16 16.56 -16.25
N ASP A 55 -3.12 17.20 -16.77
CA ASP A 55 -1.91 16.48 -17.21
C ASP A 55 -1.23 15.79 -16.02
N ARG A 56 -1.09 16.50 -14.90
CA ARG A 56 -0.50 15.94 -13.68
C ARG A 56 -1.39 14.89 -13.00
N LYS A 57 -2.70 15.06 -13.11
CA LYS A 57 -3.68 14.06 -12.66
C LYS A 57 -3.52 12.75 -13.44
N GLU A 58 -3.49 12.83 -14.77
CA GLU A 58 -3.37 11.64 -15.63
C GLU A 58 -1.98 10.98 -15.51
N ASP A 59 -0.89 11.75 -15.34
CA ASP A 59 0.42 11.17 -14.99
C ASP A 59 0.37 10.38 -13.68
N THR A 60 -0.24 10.96 -12.64
CA THR A 60 -0.40 10.30 -11.34
C THR A 60 -1.24 9.02 -11.47
N TYR A 61 -2.31 9.04 -12.26
CA TYR A 61 -3.14 7.86 -12.51
C TYR A 61 -2.38 6.78 -13.25
N SER A 62 -1.61 7.15 -14.28
CA SER A 62 -0.77 6.23 -15.03
C SER A 62 0.23 5.51 -14.12
N LYS A 63 0.93 6.24 -13.24
CA LYS A 63 1.87 5.63 -12.28
C LYS A 63 1.16 4.75 -11.25
N CYS A 64 -0.01 5.14 -10.77
CA CYS A 64 -0.83 4.29 -9.89
C CYS A 64 -1.29 3.00 -10.58
N ALA A 65 -1.68 3.07 -11.86
CA ALA A 65 -2.09 1.90 -12.64
C ALA A 65 -0.92 0.94 -12.90
N GLN A 66 0.24 1.48 -13.30
CA GLN A 66 1.47 0.69 -13.45
C GLN A 66 1.85 -0.03 -12.16
N PHE A 67 1.80 0.67 -11.02
CA PHE A 67 2.09 0.06 -9.73
C PHE A 67 1.05 -0.99 -9.32
N TRP A 68 -0.23 -0.75 -9.59
CA TRP A 68 -1.31 -1.72 -9.35
C TRP A 68 -1.04 -3.03 -10.09
N GLU A 69 -0.73 -2.96 -11.39
CA GLU A 69 -0.44 -4.13 -12.21
C GLU A 69 0.83 -4.87 -11.74
N ALA A 70 1.89 -4.12 -11.42
CA ALA A 70 3.13 -4.68 -10.90
C ALA A 70 2.92 -5.41 -9.55
N PHE A 71 2.14 -4.81 -8.65
CA PHE A 71 1.81 -5.38 -7.36
C PHE A 71 0.98 -6.67 -7.51
N GLU A 72 -0.05 -6.63 -8.36
CA GLU A 72 -0.88 -7.80 -8.63
C GLU A 72 -0.07 -8.94 -9.23
N LYS A 73 0.82 -8.63 -10.19
CA LYS A 73 1.70 -9.61 -10.82
C LYS A 73 2.66 -10.27 -9.82
N GLU A 74 3.22 -9.49 -8.89
CA GLU A 74 4.16 -10.00 -7.88
C GLU A 74 3.46 -10.88 -6.83
N PHE A 75 2.32 -10.45 -6.31
CA PHE A 75 1.71 -11.08 -5.13
C PHE A 75 0.46 -11.92 -5.45
N GLY A 76 -0.07 -11.83 -6.67
CA GLY A 76 -1.26 -12.53 -7.14
C GLY A 76 -2.59 -11.93 -6.69
N SER A 77 -2.59 -10.85 -5.91
CA SER A 77 -3.80 -10.12 -5.50
C SER A 77 -3.47 -8.72 -4.98
N ASN A 78 -4.39 -7.79 -5.20
CA ASN A 78 -4.36 -6.45 -4.61
C ASN A 78 -5.14 -6.36 -3.29
N GLU A 79 -5.88 -7.40 -2.93
CA GLU A 79 -6.74 -7.42 -1.75
C GLU A 79 -6.05 -8.10 -0.56
N CYS A 80 -6.20 -7.52 0.62
CA CYS A 80 -5.63 -8.03 1.85
C CYS A 80 -6.13 -9.44 2.17
N TYR A 81 -7.41 -9.75 1.92
CA TYR A 81 -7.93 -11.11 2.07
C TYR A 81 -7.29 -12.08 1.07
N GLY A 82 -7.17 -11.68 -0.21
CA GLY A 82 -6.50 -12.50 -1.23
C GLY A 82 -5.07 -12.89 -0.83
N LEU A 83 -4.35 -11.96 -0.20
CA LEU A 83 -2.96 -12.17 0.25
C LEU A 83 -2.83 -12.91 1.59
N SER A 84 -3.69 -12.59 2.55
CA SER A 84 -3.60 -13.09 3.93
C SER A 84 -4.37 -14.38 4.15
N GLN A 85 -5.45 -14.60 3.37
CA GLN A 85 -6.49 -15.60 3.58
C GLN A 85 -7.02 -15.57 5.03
N CYS A 86 -7.12 -14.36 5.60
CA CYS A 86 -7.56 -14.13 6.97
C CYS A 86 -8.73 -13.16 7.01
N ARG A 87 -9.79 -13.56 7.71
CA ARG A 87 -10.91 -12.72 8.10
C ARG A 87 -10.56 -11.96 9.37
N PHE A 88 -10.00 -10.77 9.21
CA PHE A 88 -9.54 -9.98 10.33
C PHE A 88 -10.66 -9.46 11.25
N ASP A 89 -11.94 -9.56 10.87
CA ASP A 89 -13.05 -9.25 11.77
C ASP A 89 -13.33 -10.38 12.78
N ASP A 90 -12.90 -11.61 12.49
CA ASP A 90 -12.98 -12.77 13.38
C ASP A 90 -11.75 -12.87 14.32
N PRO A 91 -11.93 -12.80 15.66
CA PRO A 91 -10.85 -12.99 16.62
C PRO A 91 -10.07 -14.29 16.49
N ALA A 92 -10.73 -15.42 16.20
CA ALA A 92 -10.08 -16.72 16.13
C ALA A 92 -9.19 -16.83 14.88
N ASP A 93 -9.68 -16.32 13.74
CA ASP A 93 -8.90 -16.33 12.50
C ASP A 93 -7.71 -15.35 12.57
N ARG A 94 -7.90 -14.19 13.22
CA ARG A 94 -6.79 -13.28 13.55
C ARG A 94 -5.71 -13.96 14.37
N GLU A 95 -6.09 -14.69 15.42
CA GLU A 95 -5.13 -15.38 16.28
C GLU A 95 -4.37 -16.46 15.50
N ARG A 96 -5.07 -17.24 14.67
CA ARG A 96 -4.46 -18.23 13.78
C ARG A 96 -3.46 -17.59 12.83
N TRP A 97 -3.82 -16.46 12.21
CA TRP A 97 -2.95 -15.72 11.31
C TRP A 97 -1.72 -15.14 12.01
N LEU A 98 -1.85 -14.66 13.25
CA LEU A 98 -0.71 -14.20 14.05
C LEU A 98 0.26 -15.35 14.35
N ARG A 99 -0.26 -16.50 14.79
CA ARG A 99 0.55 -17.69 15.12
C ARG A 99 1.26 -18.28 13.90
N SER A 100 0.71 -18.12 12.70
CA SER A 100 1.34 -18.59 11.46
C SER A 100 2.46 -17.68 10.94
N GLY A 101 2.79 -16.61 11.67
CA GLY A 101 3.80 -15.63 11.24
C GLY A 101 3.27 -14.60 10.25
N GLY A 102 1.95 -14.37 10.23
CA GLY A 102 1.29 -13.44 9.34
C GLY A 102 1.89 -12.02 9.34
N MET A 103 2.28 -11.50 10.51
CA MET A 103 2.94 -10.19 10.61
C MET A 103 4.24 -10.12 9.81
N ALA A 104 5.04 -11.19 9.85
CA ALA A 104 6.28 -11.26 9.07
C ALA A 104 5.97 -11.35 7.56
N LYS A 105 4.90 -12.04 7.17
CA LYS A 105 4.43 -12.05 5.77
C LYS A 105 4.01 -10.66 5.31
N CYS A 106 3.23 -9.93 6.11
CA CYS A 106 2.84 -8.55 5.81
C CYS A 106 4.04 -7.61 5.72
N ALA A 107 5.01 -7.73 6.62
CA ALA A 107 6.24 -6.93 6.58
C ALA A 107 7.01 -7.15 5.26
N ARG A 108 7.17 -8.41 4.82
CA ARG A 108 7.81 -8.71 3.53
C ARG A 108 7.06 -8.13 2.33
N ILE A 109 5.72 -8.14 2.36
CA ILE A 109 4.92 -7.50 1.31
C ILE A 109 5.18 -5.99 1.28
N VAL A 110 5.26 -5.33 2.45
CA VAL A 110 5.57 -3.90 2.53
C VAL A 110 6.97 -3.61 1.97
N GLU A 111 7.98 -4.37 2.37
CA GLU A 111 9.36 -4.20 1.88
C GLU A 111 9.44 -4.36 0.36
N ARG A 112 8.82 -5.41 -0.17
CA ARG A 112 8.82 -5.66 -1.60
C ARG A 112 8.00 -4.63 -2.39
N ALA A 113 6.90 -4.13 -1.82
CA ALA A 113 6.12 -3.04 -2.40
C ALA A 113 6.93 -1.74 -2.51
N VAL A 114 7.84 -1.47 -1.56
CA VAL A 114 8.75 -0.32 -1.62
C VAL A 114 9.72 -0.44 -2.79
N GLU A 115 10.29 -1.63 -3.01
CA GLU A 115 11.17 -1.90 -4.14
C GLU A 115 10.45 -1.76 -5.48
N LEU A 116 9.26 -2.36 -5.61
CA LEU A 116 8.45 -2.27 -6.83
C LEU A 116 8.07 -0.82 -7.15
N LEU A 117 7.61 -0.06 -6.15
CA LEU A 117 7.24 1.34 -6.35
C LEU A 117 8.45 2.19 -6.74
N SER A 118 9.63 1.90 -6.18
CA SER A 118 10.87 2.58 -6.57
C SER A 118 11.17 2.40 -8.05
N GLY A 119 10.93 1.20 -8.61
CA GLY A 119 11.03 0.95 -10.05
C GLY A 119 10.05 1.79 -10.86
N VAL A 120 8.75 1.76 -10.50
CA VAL A 120 7.69 2.52 -11.20
C VAL A 120 7.95 4.03 -11.19
N LEU A 121 8.50 4.57 -10.08
CA LEU A 121 8.80 5.99 -9.96
C LEU A 121 10.03 6.43 -10.78
N GLN A 122 10.96 5.51 -11.06
CA GLN A 122 12.16 5.74 -11.87
C GLN A 122 11.91 5.59 -13.37
N GLU A 123 10.85 4.87 -13.76
CA GLU A 123 10.40 4.82 -15.15
C GLU A 123 9.92 6.21 -15.62
N PRO A 124 10.24 6.61 -16.86
CA PRO A 124 9.88 7.92 -17.41
C PRO A 124 8.38 8.20 -17.36
#